data_AF-A0A0K0ER91-F1
#
_entry.id   AF-A0A0K0ER91-F1
#
_cell.length_a   1.000
_cell.length_b   1.000
_cell.length_c   1.000
_cell.angle_alpha   90.00
_cell.angle_beta   90.00
_cell.angle_gamma   90.00
#
_symmetry.space_group_name_H-M   'P 1'
#
loop_
_entity.id
_entity.type
_entity.pdbx_description
1 polymer ?
#
loop_
_entity_poly.entity_id
_entity_poly.type
_entity_poly.pdbx_seq_one_letter_code
_entity_poly.pdbx_strand_id
1 'polypeptide(L)'
;MKIIILLTIFVIISIDICYGKILRSSPLSNLCPKYLTYNKNTNACEVEIPPEFDNIDIDKVAGYCINGECPKGLKCIDKIKFPFCGQHFTTVQEANDYYNDKEL
;
A
#
# COMPACT_ATOMS: atom_id res chain seq x y z
N MET A 1 4.07 -4.77 -39.18
CA MET A 1 2.95 -5.01 -38.24
C MET A 1 3.38 -5.58 -36.89
N LYS A 2 4.21 -6.64 -36.82
CA LYS A 2 4.60 -7.27 -35.54
C LYS A 2 5.32 -6.34 -34.53
N ILE A 3 6.12 -5.39 -34.99
CA ILE A 3 6.87 -4.45 -34.12
C ILE A 3 5.95 -3.48 -33.37
N ILE A 4 4.87 -3.02 -34.01
CA ILE A 4 3.92 -2.08 -33.39
C ILE A 4 3.17 -2.75 -32.22
N ILE A 5 2.79 -4.02 -32.39
CA ILE A 5 2.10 -4.81 -31.35
C ILE A 5 3.01 -5.01 -30.13
N LEU A 6 4.30 -5.30 -30.34
CA LEU A 6 5.27 -5.47 -29.25
C LEU A 6 5.47 -4.19 -28.44
N LEU A 7 5.57 -3.03 -29.10
CA LEU A 7 5.67 -1.73 -28.43
C LEU A 7 4.43 -1.42 -27.59
N THR A 8 3.23 -1.68 -28.12
CA THR A 8 2.00 -1.46 -27.36
C THR A 8 1.89 -2.33 -26.11
N ILE A 9 2.31 -3.60 -26.20
CA ILE A 9 2.31 -4.51 -25.04
C ILE A 9 3.34 -4.05 -23.99
N PHE A 10 4.54 -3.63 -24.43
CA PHE A 10 5.56 -3.11 -23.52
C PHE A 10 5.08 -1.86 -22.78
N VAL A 11 4.41 -0.93 -23.47
CA VAL A 11 3.84 0.27 -22.87
C VAL A 11 2.76 -0.07 -21.85
N ILE A 12 1.85 -1.00 -22.15
CA ILE A 12 0.79 -1.41 -21.22
C ILE A 12 1.40 -2.01 -19.93
N ILE A 13 2.35 -2.94 -20.07
CA ILE A 13 3.04 -3.56 -18.92
C ILE A 13 3.78 -2.52 -18.08
N SER A 14 4.41 -1.53 -18.73
CA SER A 14 5.14 -0.46 -18.03
C SER A 14 4.21 0.44 -17.21
N ILE A 15 2.98 0.64 -17.69
CA ILE A 15 1.99 1.50 -17.04
C ILE A 15 1.46 0.84 -15.75
N ASP A 16 1.19 -0.47 -15.77
CA ASP A 16 0.67 -1.18 -14.59
C ASP A 16 1.68 -1.26 -13.44
N ILE A 17 2.98 -1.32 -13.74
CA ILE A 17 4.04 -1.37 -12.71
C ILE A 17 4.19 -0.04 -11.96
N CYS A 18 3.73 1.07 -12.53
CA CYS A 18 3.97 2.40 -11.96
C CYS A 18 2.89 2.91 -11.00
N TYR A 19 1.75 2.22 -10.86
CA TYR A 19 0.69 2.69 -9.97
C TYR A 19 0.88 2.14 -8.56
N GLY A 20 1.55 2.92 -7.71
CA GLY A 20 1.52 2.70 -6.26
C GLY A 20 0.09 2.75 -5.71
N LYS A 21 -0.18 2.02 -4.63
CA LYS A 21 -1.45 2.10 -3.92
C LYS A 21 -1.60 3.48 -3.28
N ILE A 22 -2.82 4.03 -3.25
CA ILE A 22 -3.10 5.33 -2.63
C ILE A 22 -4.05 5.12 -1.45
N LEU A 23 -3.63 5.53 -0.27
CA LEU A 23 -4.51 5.65 0.89
C LEU A 23 -5.30 6.96 0.81
N ARG A 24 -6.62 6.88 1.04
CA ARG A 24 -7.53 8.04 1.03
C ARG A 24 -8.18 8.25 2.38
N SER A 25 -8.37 9.50 2.75
CA SER A 25 -9.19 9.91 3.89
C SER A 25 -10.02 11.13 3.56
N SER A 26 -11.14 11.30 4.26
CA SER A 26 -11.97 12.50 4.12
C SER A 26 -11.23 13.71 4.70
N PRO A 27 -11.22 14.87 4.02
CA PRO A 27 -10.59 16.07 4.55
C PRO A 27 -11.39 16.63 5.73
N LEU A 28 -10.69 17.20 6.71
CA LEU A 28 -11.32 17.98 7.77
C LEU A 28 -11.35 19.46 7.32
N SER A 29 -12.48 19.91 6.78
CA SER A 29 -12.64 21.31 6.30
C SER A 29 -11.58 21.74 5.25
N ASN A 30 -11.34 20.90 4.24
CA ASN A 30 -10.31 21.08 3.19
C ASN A 30 -8.85 21.05 3.71
N LEU A 31 -8.66 20.71 4.99
CA LEU A 31 -7.34 20.47 5.57
C LEU A 31 -7.12 18.98 5.72
N CYS A 32 -5.93 18.57 5.31
CA CYS A 32 -5.45 17.21 5.56
C CYS A 32 -4.64 17.18 6.84
N PRO A 33 -4.76 16.09 7.64
CA PRO A 33 -3.80 15.78 8.68
C PRO A 33 -2.37 15.84 8.14
N LYS A 34 -1.42 16.12 9.04
CA LYS A 34 0.00 16.12 8.70
C LYS A 34 0.36 14.82 7.96
N TYR A 35 1.21 14.95 6.93
CA TYR A 35 1.72 13.86 6.07
C TYR A 35 0.79 13.37 4.96
N LEU A 36 -0.47 13.81 4.94
CA LEU A 36 -1.38 13.58 3.82
C LEU A 36 -1.41 14.82 2.90
N THR A 37 -1.58 14.60 1.61
CA THR A 37 -1.68 15.65 0.60
C THR A 37 -3.11 15.76 0.12
N TYR A 38 -3.67 16.98 0.11
CA TYR A 38 -5.01 17.19 -0.42
C TYR A 38 -5.03 17.09 -1.95
N ASN A 39 -5.79 16.14 -2.48
CA ASN A 39 -6.02 15.99 -3.91
C ASN A 39 -7.37 16.63 -4.29
N LYS A 40 -7.31 17.72 -5.06
CA LYS A 40 -8.49 18.46 -5.52
C LYS A 40 -9.36 17.65 -6.49
N ASN A 41 -8.79 16.72 -7.25
CA ASN A 41 -9.51 15.94 -8.25
C ASN A 41 -10.39 14.87 -7.58
N THR A 42 -9.90 14.27 -6.49
CA THR A 42 -10.62 13.23 -5.73
C THR A 42 -11.33 13.77 -4.50
N ASN A 43 -11.11 15.05 -4.16
CA ASN A 43 -11.64 15.71 -2.95
C ASN A 43 -11.27 14.94 -1.66
N ALA A 44 -10.05 14.41 -1.62
CA ALA A 44 -9.57 13.52 -0.55
C ALA A 44 -8.16 13.87 -0.10
N CYS A 45 -7.82 13.47 1.11
CA CYS A 45 -6.46 13.47 1.63
C CYS A 45 -5.77 12.16 1.27
N GLU A 46 -4.66 12.25 0.54
CA GLU A 46 -4.00 11.12 -0.08
C GLU A 46 -2.55 10.95 0.40
N VAL A 47 -2.11 9.70 0.51
CA VAL A 47 -0.69 9.34 0.63
C VAL A 47 -0.41 8.12 -0.23
N GLU A 48 0.69 8.18 -0.96
CA GLU A 48 1.19 7.07 -1.76
C GLU A 48 1.82 6.01 -0.85
N ILE A 49 1.44 4.76 -1.08
CA ILE A 49 1.99 3.59 -0.43
C ILE A 49 3.06 3.00 -1.34
N PRO A 50 4.31 2.90 -0.86
CA PRO A 50 5.39 2.29 -1.60
C PRO A 50 5.05 0.84 -2.04
N PRO A 51 5.49 0.41 -3.23
CA PRO A 51 5.17 -0.93 -3.76
C PRO A 51 5.59 -2.09 -2.85
N GLU A 52 6.60 -1.93 -2.00
CA GLU A 52 7.01 -2.95 -1.03
C GLU A 52 5.94 -3.29 0.02
N PHE A 53 4.90 -2.46 0.15
CA PHE A 53 3.75 -2.69 1.02
C PHE A 53 2.48 -3.08 0.25
N ASP A 54 2.61 -3.54 -0.99
CA ASP A 54 1.48 -3.98 -1.80
C ASP A 54 0.77 -5.21 -1.22
N ASN A 55 1.44 -5.98 -0.36
CA ASN A 55 0.86 -7.06 0.43
C ASN A 55 0.09 -6.59 1.68
N ILE A 56 -0.09 -5.29 1.89
CA ILE A 56 -0.85 -4.77 3.02
C ILE A 56 -2.28 -4.44 2.59
N ASP A 57 -3.23 -4.92 3.40
CA ASP A 57 -4.64 -4.57 3.34
C ASP A 57 -4.84 -3.18 3.93
N ILE A 58 -4.82 -2.19 3.04
CA ILE A 58 -5.02 -0.79 3.39
C ILE A 58 -6.45 -0.48 3.86
N ASP A 59 -7.41 -1.37 3.62
CA ASP A 59 -8.77 -1.25 4.15
C ASP A 59 -8.86 -1.72 5.61
N LYS A 60 -7.80 -2.38 6.11
CA LYS A 60 -7.67 -2.86 7.49
C LYS A 60 -6.55 -2.17 8.24
N VAL A 61 -6.44 -0.85 8.07
CA VAL A 61 -5.60 -0.02 8.94
C VAL A 61 -6.22 0.05 10.33
N ALA A 62 -5.52 -0.47 11.34
CA ALA A 62 -6.03 -0.56 12.71
C ALA A 62 -5.52 0.58 13.63
N GLY A 63 -4.65 1.46 13.14
CA GLY A 63 -4.09 2.56 13.91
C GLY A 63 -2.69 2.97 13.46
N TYR A 64 -2.01 3.73 14.32
CA TYR A 64 -0.63 4.17 14.13
C TYR A 64 0.35 3.15 14.73
N CYS A 65 1.57 3.09 14.20
CA CYS A 65 2.62 2.30 14.84
C CYS A 65 3.05 2.92 16.17
N ILE A 66 3.17 2.11 17.22
CA ILE A 66 3.68 2.54 18.53
C ILE A 66 5.07 1.95 18.69
N ASN A 67 6.11 2.80 18.72
CA ASN A 67 7.52 2.35 18.81
C ASN A 67 7.93 1.34 17.71
N GLY A 68 7.38 1.47 16.49
CA GLY A 68 7.61 0.53 15.39
C GLY A 68 6.81 -0.78 15.50
N GLU A 69 5.95 -0.91 16.50
CA GLU A 69 5.14 -2.10 16.75
C GLU A 69 3.65 -1.85 16.47
N CYS A 70 2.95 -2.96 16.23
CA CYS A 70 1.51 -3.01 16.02
C CYS A 70 0.89 -4.13 16.87
N PRO A 71 -0.43 -4.07 17.13
CA PRO A 71 -1.15 -5.19 17.72
C PRO A 71 -0.90 -6.51 16.96
N LYS A 72 -0.95 -7.63 17.67
CA LYS A 72 -0.67 -8.96 17.11
C LYS A 72 -1.45 -9.21 15.82
N GLY A 73 -0.76 -9.68 14.78
CA GLY A 73 -1.33 -10.00 13.47
C GLY A 73 -1.34 -8.83 12.47
N LEU A 74 -0.81 -7.68 12.85
CA LEU A 74 -0.63 -6.52 11.98
C LEU A 74 0.86 -6.24 11.77
N LYS A 75 1.19 -5.63 10.64
CA LYS A 75 2.55 -5.14 10.35
C LYS A 75 2.57 -3.62 10.46
N CYS A 76 3.63 -3.10 11.08
CA CYS A 76 3.92 -1.67 11.05
C CYS A 76 4.55 -1.31 9.70
N ILE A 77 4.00 -0.27 9.08
CA ILE A 77 4.57 0.38 7.92
C ILE A 77 5.16 1.70 8.39
N ASP A 78 6.46 1.75 8.65
CA ASP A 78 7.16 2.94 9.16
C ASP A 78 8.03 3.66 8.13
N LYS A 79 8.15 3.11 6.91
CA LYS A 79 8.95 3.68 5.83
C LYS A 79 8.28 4.83 5.09
N ILE A 80 7.02 5.14 5.42
CA ILE A 80 6.31 6.30 4.87
C ILE A 80 6.19 7.39 5.94
N LYS A 81 5.91 8.63 5.51
CA LYS A 81 5.78 9.79 6.40
C LYS A 81 4.68 9.66 7.47
N PHE A 82 3.78 8.68 7.32
CA PHE A 82 2.67 8.40 8.22
C PHE A 82 2.72 6.93 8.67
N PRO A 83 3.37 6.60 9.79
CA PRO A 83 3.52 5.20 10.20
C PRO A 83 2.20 4.59 10.67
N PHE A 84 1.77 3.49 10.06
CA PHE A 84 0.49 2.85 10.38
C PHE A 84 0.54 1.33 10.45
N CYS A 85 -0.41 0.76 11.18
CA CYS A 85 -0.60 -0.68 11.34
C CYS A 85 -1.62 -1.19 10.33
N GLY A 86 -1.21 -2.08 9.42
CA GLY A 86 -2.09 -2.73 8.44
C GLY A 86 -2.05 -4.25 8.54
N GLN A 87 -3.12 -4.91 8.09
CA GLN A 87 -3.11 -6.36 8.00
C GLN A 87 -2.26 -6.79 6.79
N HIS A 88 -1.35 -7.73 7.01
CA HIS A 88 -0.59 -8.34 5.91
C HIS A 88 -1.41 -9.44 5.26
N PHE A 89 -1.65 -9.33 3.96
CA PHE A 89 -2.07 -10.46 3.16
C PHE A 89 -0.91 -11.43 3.10
N THR A 90 -1.12 -12.60 3.69
CA THR A 90 -0.30 -13.76 3.41
C THR A 90 -0.93 -14.49 2.24
N THR A 91 -0.15 -14.77 1.21
CA THR A 91 -0.57 -15.74 0.19
C THR A 91 -0.85 -17.09 0.85
N VAL A 92 -1.64 -17.94 0.20
CA VAL A 92 -1.83 -19.33 0.66
C VAL A 92 -0.47 -20.04 0.80
N GLN A 93 0.48 -19.70 -0.07
CA GLN A 93 1.84 -20.24 -0.04
C GLN A 93 2.61 -19.77 1.20
N GLU A 94 2.66 -18.46 1.47
CA GLU A 94 3.29 -17.92 2.68
C GLU A 94 2.62 -18.45 3.96
N ALA A 95 1.28 -18.58 3.96
CA ALA A 95 0.57 -19.16 5.09
C ALA A 95 1.00 -20.63 5.30
N ASN A 96 1.06 -21.39 4.21
CA ASN A 96 1.52 -22.77 4.24
C ASN A 96 2.98 -22.88 4.67
N ASP A 97 3.86 -22.00 4.22
CA ASP A 97 5.28 -22.00 4.61
C ASP A 97 5.43 -21.67 6.11
N TYR A 98 4.68 -20.69 6.64
CA TYR A 98 4.59 -20.42 8.08
C TYR A 98 4.10 -21.63 8.89
N TYR A 99 3.05 -22.32 8.45
CA TYR A 99 2.53 -23.51 9.14
C TYR A 99 3.46 -24.73 9.06
N ASN A 100 4.43 -24.73 8.15
CA ASN A 100 5.41 -25.81 7.97
C ASN A 100 6.81 -25.44 8.53
N ASP A 101 6.89 -24.47 9.46
CA ASP A 101 8.13 -23.99 10.08
C ASP A 101 9.20 -23.49 9.09
N LYS A 102 8.78 -22.97 7.94
CA LYS A 102 9.69 -22.26 7.03
C LYS A 102 9.71 -20.79 7.40
N GLU A 103 10.91 -20.21 7.51
CA GLU A 103 11.07 -18.77 7.72
C GLU A 103 10.46 -18.00 6.54
N LEU A 104 9.64 -16.99 6.87
CA LEU A 104 9.10 -16.00 5.95
C LEU A 104 10.11 -14.88 5.65
#